data_AF-A0A087XK93-F1
#
_entry.id   AF-A0A087XK93-F1
#
_cell.length_a   1.000
_cell.length_b   1.000
_cell.length_c   1.000
_cell.angle_alpha   90.00
_cell.angle_beta   90.00
_cell.angle_gamma   90.00
#
_symmetry.space_group_name_H-M   'P 1'
#
loop_
_entity.id
_entity.type
_entity.pdbx_description
1 polymer ?
#
loop_
_entity_poly.entity_id
_entity_poly.type
_entity_poly.pdbx_seq_one_letter_code
_entity_poly.pdbx_strand_id
1 'polypeptide(L)'
;MCVKGLNIIAVLFGLAASGVLQVSGMRVYTSGDVEAVNGTDVRLKCTFDSSAKINPELVIVSWTFKPLSGGRVDSIFHYQQKPYLPPDGIFKKRVHWAGDIMGSDASIILREVKFIYNGTYTCQVTNPPDVHGPVGEIRLRVVKTASFNELLYLVLAIGGGIAAVVFCLIVIVSCRRCKRKHRQRQLEGDEEVPRKERKDPTAW
;
A
#
# COMPACT_ATOMS: atom_id res chain seq x y z
N MET A 1 -39.46 -37.36 -45.42
CA MET A 1 -38.65 -36.15 -45.12
C MET A 1 -38.05 -36.14 -43.69
N CYS A 2 -38.37 -37.09 -42.81
CA CYS A 2 -37.90 -37.07 -41.40
C CYS A 2 -36.43 -37.48 -41.14
N VAL A 3 -35.83 -38.30 -42.00
CA VAL A 3 -34.49 -38.87 -41.71
C VAL A 3 -33.36 -37.84 -41.91
N LYS A 4 -33.52 -36.91 -42.85
CA LYS A 4 -32.53 -35.84 -43.11
C LYS A 4 -32.47 -34.81 -41.98
N GLY A 5 -33.60 -34.49 -41.34
CA GLY A 5 -33.65 -33.57 -40.19
C GLY A 5 -33.01 -34.14 -38.93
N LEU A 6 -33.16 -35.46 -38.69
CA LEU A 6 -32.57 -36.14 -37.54
C LEU A 6 -31.03 -36.16 -37.60
N ASN A 7 -30.46 -36.38 -38.78
CA ASN A 7 -29.00 -36.33 -38.98
C ASN A 7 -28.42 -34.92 -38.77
N ILE A 8 -29.13 -33.86 -39.20
CA ILE A 8 -28.67 -32.48 -38.99
C ILE A 8 -28.69 -32.14 -37.50
N ILE A 9 -29.73 -32.54 -36.76
CA ILE A 9 -29.82 -32.32 -35.32
C ILE A 9 -28.73 -33.11 -34.58
N ALA A 10 -28.45 -34.35 -34.99
CA ALA A 10 -27.38 -35.17 -34.42
C ALA A 10 -25.98 -34.58 -34.68
N VAL A 11 -25.74 -34.02 -35.87
CA VAL A 11 -24.49 -33.33 -36.20
C VAL A 11 -24.34 -32.03 -35.40
N LEU A 12 -25.42 -31.26 -35.23
CA LEU A 12 -25.42 -30.04 -34.40
C LEU A 12 -25.21 -30.35 -32.91
N PHE A 13 -25.82 -31.42 -32.39
CA PHE A 13 -25.56 -31.90 -31.02
C PHE A 13 -24.14 -32.43 -30.87
N GLY A 14 -23.60 -33.11 -31.89
CA GLY A 14 -22.22 -33.59 -31.91
C GLY A 14 -21.20 -32.44 -31.90
N LEU A 15 -21.43 -31.37 -32.66
CA LEU A 15 -20.62 -30.15 -32.67
C LEU A 15 -20.74 -29.33 -31.37
N ALA A 16 -21.91 -29.33 -30.74
CA ALA A 16 -22.10 -28.72 -29.42
C ALA A 16 -21.44 -29.55 -28.29
N ALA A 17 -21.38 -30.88 -28.45
CA ALA A 17 -20.79 -31.81 -27.49
C ALA A 17 -19.27 -32.01 -27.67
N SER A 18 -18.70 -31.64 -28.83
CA SER A 18 -17.27 -31.57 -29.05
C SER A 18 -16.67 -30.37 -28.30
N GLY A 19 -16.59 -30.53 -26.99
CA GLY A 19 -15.48 -30.09 -26.16
C GLY A 19 -15.18 -28.59 -26.19
N VAL A 20 -15.89 -27.83 -25.35
CA VAL A 20 -15.21 -26.75 -24.63
C VAL A 20 -14.19 -27.42 -23.71
N LEU A 21 -13.00 -27.75 -24.23
CA LEU A 21 -11.84 -28.06 -23.41
C LEU A 21 -11.67 -26.84 -22.50
N GLN A 22 -11.94 -26.99 -21.20
CA GLN A 22 -11.57 -25.96 -20.25
C GLN A 22 -10.06 -25.76 -20.39
N VAL A 23 -9.68 -24.62 -20.96
CA VAL A 23 -8.28 -24.23 -21.06
C VAL A 23 -7.79 -24.03 -19.63
N SER A 24 -6.96 -24.96 -19.16
CA SER A 24 -6.19 -24.85 -17.91
C SER A 24 -5.38 -23.56 -18.00
N GLY A 25 -5.62 -22.62 -17.08
CA GLY A 25 -5.08 -21.27 -17.16
C GLY A 25 -4.32 -20.92 -15.90
N MET A 26 -3.02 -20.65 -16.04
CA MET A 26 -2.22 -20.02 -14.99
C MET A 26 -2.57 -18.54 -14.89
N ARG A 27 -2.68 -18.02 -13.67
CA ARG A 27 -2.83 -16.58 -13.37
C ARG A 27 -1.71 -16.11 -12.46
N VAL A 28 -1.22 -14.91 -12.70
CA VAL A 28 -0.19 -14.26 -11.87
C VAL A 28 -0.71 -12.92 -11.40
N TYR A 29 -0.59 -12.67 -10.09
CA TYR A 29 -1.03 -11.46 -9.42
C TYR A 29 0.17 -10.73 -8.84
N THR A 30 0.31 -9.45 -9.18
CA THR A 30 1.37 -8.58 -8.69
C THR A 30 0.81 -7.29 -8.11
N SER A 31 1.64 -6.53 -7.40
CA SER A 31 1.26 -5.22 -6.85
C SER A 31 1.17 -4.10 -7.90
N GLY A 32 1.62 -4.32 -9.15
CA GLY A 32 1.67 -3.25 -10.15
C GLY A 32 2.71 -2.19 -9.82
N ASP A 33 2.29 -0.99 -9.41
CA ASP A 33 3.20 0.09 -9.02
C ASP A 33 3.60 -0.03 -7.54
N VAL A 34 4.89 0.02 -7.26
CA VAL A 34 5.45 -0.07 -5.90
C VAL A 34 6.39 1.10 -5.67
N GLU A 35 6.17 1.85 -4.60
CA GLU A 35 7.10 2.88 -4.13
C GLU A 35 7.92 2.37 -2.94
N ALA A 36 9.23 2.67 -2.94
CA ALA A 36 10.13 2.32 -1.84
C ALA A 36 11.08 3.47 -1.54
N VAL A 37 11.44 3.65 -0.27
CA VAL A 37 12.38 4.71 0.13
C VAL A 37 13.81 4.21 -0.04
N ASN A 38 14.70 5.05 -0.55
CA ASN A 38 16.11 4.70 -0.69
C ASN A 38 16.70 4.23 0.67
N GLY A 39 17.33 3.06 0.68
CA GLY A 39 17.90 2.42 1.86
C GLY A 39 16.96 1.47 2.60
N THR A 40 15.67 1.40 2.26
CA THR A 40 14.74 0.45 2.90
C THR A 40 14.66 -0.87 2.14
N ASP A 41 14.06 -1.88 2.76
CA ASP A 41 13.73 -3.13 2.11
C ASP A 41 12.33 -3.04 1.47
N VAL A 42 12.14 -3.69 0.33
CA VAL A 42 10.83 -3.76 -0.34
C VAL A 42 10.52 -5.19 -0.76
N ARG A 43 9.27 -5.61 -0.55
CA ARG A 43 8.76 -6.90 -1.02
C ARG A 43 8.08 -6.71 -2.37
N LEU A 44 8.60 -7.38 -3.40
CA LEU A 44 7.95 -7.45 -4.71
C LEU A 44 7.01 -8.65 -4.71
N LYS A 45 5.72 -8.38 -4.52
CA LYS A 45 4.69 -9.40 -4.41
C LYS A 45 4.40 -10.03 -5.78
N CYS A 46 4.55 -11.34 -5.87
CA CYS A 46 4.11 -12.15 -7.01
C CYS A 46 3.46 -13.42 -6.46
N THR A 47 2.16 -13.57 -6.66
CA THR A 47 1.43 -14.79 -6.29
C THR A 47 0.79 -15.37 -7.54
N PHE A 48 0.63 -16.68 -7.59
CA PHE A 48 0.06 -17.35 -8.76
C PHE A 48 -1.11 -18.25 -8.38
N ASP A 49 -1.92 -18.59 -9.39
CA ASP A 49 -3.03 -19.51 -9.26
C ASP A 49 -3.02 -20.41 -10.51
N SER A 50 -2.99 -21.72 -10.28
CA SER A 50 -2.81 -22.75 -11.31
C SER A 50 -3.89 -23.80 -11.14
N SER A 51 -4.51 -24.19 -12.25
CA SER A 51 -5.44 -25.30 -12.29
C SER A 51 -4.75 -26.66 -12.21
N ALA A 52 -3.45 -26.73 -12.48
CA ALA A 52 -2.64 -27.93 -12.30
C ALA A 52 -2.17 -28.06 -10.85
N LYS A 53 -1.99 -29.31 -10.39
CA LYS A 53 -1.40 -29.59 -9.08
C LYS A 53 0.03 -29.04 -9.02
N ILE A 54 0.32 -28.27 -7.98
CA ILE A 54 1.66 -27.71 -7.75
C ILE A 54 2.60 -28.82 -7.29
N ASN A 55 3.70 -29.00 -8.02
CA ASN A 55 4.84 -29.81 -7.59
C ASN A 55 6.08 -28.90 -7.45
N PRO A 56 6.54 -28.60 -6.22
CA PRO A 56 7.69 -27.72 -5.98
C PRO A 56 8.97 -28.09 -6.73
N GLU A 57 9.14 -29.38 -7.05
CA GLU A 57 10.30 -29.88 -7.78
C GLU A 57 10.28 -29.51 -9.27
N LEU A 58 9.09 -29.22 -9.83
CA LEU A 58 8.88 -28.92 -11.24
C LEU A 58 8.59 -27.43 -11.49
N VAL A 59 8.13 -26.70 -10.46
CA VAL A 59 7.84 -25.28 -10.60
C VAL A 59 9.12 -24.48 -10.84
N ILE A 60 9.06 -23.63 -11.84
CA ILE A 60 10.13 -22.69 -12.19
C ILE A 60 9.60 -21.27 -11.98
N VAL A 61 10.33 -20.47 -11.21
CA VAL A 61 10.08 -19.03 -11.08
C VAL A 61 11.29 -18.30 -11.61
N SER A 62 11.06 -17.31 -12.48
CA SER A 62 12.11 -16.42 -12.94
C SER A 62 11.72 -14.96 -12.66
N TRP A 63 12.72 -14.20 -12.22
CA TRP A 63 12.60 -12.77 -12.04
C TRP A 63 13.62 -12.05 -12.92
N THR A 64 13.13 -11.08 -13.68
CA THR A 64 13.97 -10.23 -14.51
C THR A 64 13.77 -8.76 -14.19
N PHE A 65 14.79 -7.95 -14.46
CA PHE A 65 14.79 -6.51 -14.27
C PHE A 65 15.08 -5.79 -15.58
N LYS A 66 14.31 -4.73 -15.84
CA LYS A 66 14.54 -3.79 -16.94
C LYS A 66 14.68 -2.36 -16.38
N PRO A 67 15.82 -1.69 -16.56
CA PRO A 67 16.01 -0.31 -16.11
C PRO A 67 15.01 0.67 -16.73
N LEU A 68 14.65 1.73 -15.99
CA LEU A 68 13.77 2.79 -16.49
C LEU A 68 14.36 3.55 -17.69
N SER A 69 15.69 3.69 -17.74
CA SER A 69 16.41 4.31 -18.86
C SER A 69 16.32 3.53 -20.18
N GLY A 70 15.70 2.35 -20.17
CA GLY A 70 15.85 1.36 -21.22
C GLY A 70 17.19 0.64 -21.14
N GLY A 71 17.32 -0.45 -21.89
CA GLY A 71 18.53 -1.29 -21.89
C GLY A 71 18.23 -2.77 -21.95
N ARG A 72 19.24 -3.57 -21.57
CA ARG A 72 19.16 -5.03 -21.48
C ARG A 72 18.26 -5.44 -20.32
N VAL A 73 17.61 -6.59 -20.48
CA VAL A 73 16.85 -7.26 -19.43
C VAL A 73 17.79 -8.21 -18.71
N ASP A 74 17.94 -8.03 -17.40
CA ASP A 74 18.84 -8.84 -16.57
C ASP A 74 18.03 -9.85 -15.76
N SER A 75 18.49 -11.12 -15.69
CA SER A 75 17.94 -12.09 -14.76
C SER A 75 18.49 -11.83 -13.36
N ILE A 76 17.60 -11.57 -12.41
CA ILE A 76 17.97 -11.16 -11.05
C ILE A 76 17.68 -12.22 -10.00
N PHE A 77 16.89 -13.24 -10.32
CA PHE A 77 16.60 -14.38 -9.45
C PHE A 77 15.94 -15.52 -10.24
N HIS A 78 16.20 -16.75 -9.82
CA HIS A 78 15.57 -17.94 -10.38
C HIS A 78 15.31 -18.97 -9.27
N TYR A 79 14.17 -19.64 -9.31
CA TYR A 79 13.86 -20.77 -8.43
C TYR A 79 13.61 -22.01 -9.27
N GLN A 80 14.29 -23.10 -8.92
CA GLN A 80 14.04 -24.45 -9.45
C GLN A 80 14.51 -25.45 -8.40
N GLN A 81 13.58 -26.07 -7.67
CA GLN A 81 13.81 -26.88 -6.46
C GLN A 81 14.40 -26.09 -5.28
N LYS A 82 15.30 -25.14 -5.56
CA LYS A 82 15.94 -24.22 -4.62
C LYS A 82 16.09 -22.83 -5.25
N PRO A 83 16.24 -21.78 -4.42
CA PRO A 83 16.51 -20.43 -4.90
C PRO A 83 17.95 -20.27 -5.41
N TYR A 84 18.10 -19.64 -6.57
CA TYR A 84 19.35 -19.25 -7.19
C TYR A 84 19.45 -17.72 -7.24
N LEU A 85 20.51 -17.21 -6.62
CA LEU A 85 20.81 -15.78 -6.55
C LEU A 85 21.74 -15.36 -7.70
N PRO A 86 21.70 -14.09 -8.12
CA PRO A 86 22.57 -13.59 -9.18
C PRO A 86 24.02 -13.62 -8.67
N PRO A 87 24.97 -14.21 -9.43
CA PRO A 87 26.35 -14.36 -8.99
C PRO A 87 27.06 -13.00 -8.91
N ASP A 88 26.72 -12.08 -9.81
CA ASP A 88 27.35 -10.76 -9.98
C ASP A 88 26.33 -9.67 -10.35
N GLY A 89 26.83 -8.44 -10.53
CA GLY A 89 26.01 -7.28 -10.88
C GLY A 89 25.41 -6.54 -9.68
N ILE A 90 24.57 -5.55 -9.97
CA ILE A 90 24.06 -4.60 -8.96
C ILE A 90 23.09 -5.23 -7.95
N PHE A 91 22.56 -6.42 -8.26
CA PHE A 91 21.62 -7.17 -7.41
C PHE A 91 22.29 -8.27 -6.56
N LYS A 92 23.60 -8.47 -6.69
CA LYS A 92 24.36 -9.45 -5.90
C LYS A 92 24.15 -9.20 -4.40
N LYS A 93 23.68 -10.23 -3.68
CA LYS A 93 23.35 -10.18 -2.24
C LYS A 93 22.26 -9.16 -1.85
N ARG A 94 21.47 -8.66 -2.80
CA ARG A 94 20.38 -7.70 -2.55
C ARG A 94 19.01 -8.32 -2.72
N VAL A 95 18.90 -9.35 -3.57
CA VAL A 95 17.66 -10.12 -3.76
C VAL A 95 17.62 -11.28 -2.77
N HIS A 96 16.48 -11.46 -2.11
CA HIS A 96 16.20 -12.58 -1.20
C HIS A 96 14.87 -13.24 -1.56
N TRP A 97 14.83 -14.56 -1.47
CA TRP A 97 13.60 -15.31 -1.61
C TRP A 97 12.66 -15.04 -0.43
N ALA A 98 11.40 -14.73 -0.72
CA ALA A 98 10.36 -14.45 0.28
C ALA A 98 9.02 -15.14 -0.07
N GLY A 99 9.07 -16.12 -0.96
CA GLY A 99 7.94 -16.88 -1.44
C GLY A 99 7.79 -18.23 -0.73
N ASP A 100 6.66 -18.86 -1.00
CA ASP A 100 6.30 -20.22 -0.63
C ASP A 100 5.59 -20.85 -1.82
N ILE A 101 6.27 -21.76 -2.53
CA ILE A 101 5.73 -22.38 -3.75
C ILE A 101 4.45 -23.17 -3.46
N MET A 102 4.37 -23.82 -2.30
CA MET A 102 3.17 -24.58 -1.91
C MET A 102 2.00 -23.66 -1.57
N GLY A 103 2.29 -22.47 -1.05
CA GLY A 103 1.32 -21.39 -0.84
C GLY A 103 1.08 -20.50 -2.07
N SER A 104 1.57 -20.91 -3.25
CA SER A 104 1.49 -20.16 -4.51
C SER A 104 2.06 -18.74 -4.44
N ASP A 105 3.09 -18.53 -3.63
CA ASP A 105 3.79 -17.27 -3.46
C ASP A 105 5.21 -17.35 -4.06
N ALA A 106 5.45 -16.51 -5.06
CA ALA A 106 6.70 -16.41 -5.82
C ALA A 106 7.44 -15.08 -5.54
N SER A 107 7.14 -14.43 -4.41
CA SER A 107 7.64 -13.10 -4.07
C SER A 107 9.13 -13.09 -3.70
N ILE A 108 9.77 -11.94 -3.97
CA ILE A 108 11.16 -11.65 -3.54
C ILE A 108 11.20 -10.39 -2.68
N ILE A 109 12.25 -10.27 -1.87
CA ILE A 109 12.60 -9.04 -1.16
C ILE A 109 13.86 -8.45 -1.79
N LEU A 110 13.80 -7.16 -2.11
CA LEU A 110 14.97 -6.36 -2.43
C LEU A 110 15.40 -5.59 -1.19
N ARG A 111 16.63 -5.83 -0.72
CA ARG A 111 17.20 -5.18 0.46
C ARG A 111 17.97 -3.91 0.11
N GLU A 112 17.88 -2.93 1.01
CA GLU A 112 18.59 -1.65 0.92
C GLU A 112 18.47 -1.04 -0.48
N VAL A 113 17.24 -0.76 -0.92
CA VAL A 113 16.99 -0.34 -2.30
C VAL A 113 17.68 0.98 -2.64
N LYS A 114 18.16 1.11 -3.88
CA LYS A 114 18.86 2.30 -4.36
C LYS A 114 18.15 2.86 -5.58
N PHE A 115 18.38 4.14 -5.91
CA PHE A 115 17.80 4.76 -7.11
C PHE A 115 18.11 4.03 -8.42
N ILE A 116 19.25 3.33 -8.49
CA ILE A 116 19.63 2.50 -9.64
C ILE A 116 18.72 1.27 -9.86
N TYR A 117 17.93 0.90 -8.86
CA TYR A 117 16.96 -0.21 -8.93
C TYR A 117 15.61 0.24 -9.50
N ASN A 118 15.47 1.50 -9.92
CA ASN A 118 14.30 2.01 -10.63
C ASN A 118 14.11 1.31 -11.97
N GLY A 119 12.95 0.73 -12.17
CA GLY A 119 12.63 0.01 -13.40
C GLY A 119 11.45 -0.92 -13.26
N THR A 120 11.30 -1.78 -14.26
CA THR A 120 10.27 -2.81 -14.32
C THR A 120 10.86 -4.15 -13.92
N TYR A 121 10.23 -4.78 -12.94
CA TYR A 121 10.49 -6.12 -12.48
C TYR A 121 9.43 -7.05 -13.03
N THR A 122 9.85 -8.21 -13.50
CA THR A 122 8.96 -9.14 -14.15
C THR A 122 9.09 -10.49 -13.47
N CYS A 123 7.97 -11.03 -13.02
CA CYS A 123 7.83 -12.35 -12.42
C CYS A 123 7.16 -13.29 -13.43
N GLN A 124 7.83 -14.39 -13.75
CA GLN A 124 7.26 -15.43 -14.61
C GLN A 124 7.30 -16.77 -13.86
N VAL A 125 6.13 -17.39 -13.75
CA VAL A 125 5.94 -18.67 -13.08
C VAL A 125 5.53 -19.73 -14.10
N THR A 126 6.16 -20.90 -14.03
CA THR A 126 5.85 -22.06 -14.87
C THR A 126 5.57 -23.25 -13.97
N ASN A 127 4.38 -23.84 -14.10
CA ASN A 127 3.98 -25.06 -13.39
C ASN A 127 3.54 -26.12 -14.40
N PRO A 128 4.44 -27.01 -14.85
CA PRO A 128 4.08 -28.06 -15.80
C PRO A 128 2.91 -28.93 -15.28
N PRO A 129 1.94 -29.35 -16.13
CA PRO A 129 1.90 -29.23 -17.59
C PRO A 129 1.38 -27.89 -18.12
N ASP A 130 1.09 -26.90 -17.27
CA ASP A 130 0.64 -25.59 -17.75
C ASP A 130 1.75 -24.95 -18.61
N VAL A 131 1.37 -24.50 -19.82
CA VAL A 131 2.26 -23.72 -20.69
C VAL A 131 2.54 -22.39 -20.00
N HIS A 132 3.78 -21.88 -20.13
CA HIS A 132 4.29 -20.61 -19.58
C HIS A 132 3.20 -19.67 -19.06
N GLY A 133 3.18 -19.45 -17.75
CA GLY A 133 2.21 -18.55 -17.13
C GLY A 133 2.30 -17.13 -17.66
N PRO A 134 1.21 -16.34 -17.54
CA PRO A 134 1.23 -14.93 -17.88
C PRO A 134 2.30 -14.20 -17.08
N VAL A 135 2.85 -13.16 -17.70
CA VAL A 135 3.95 -12.39 -17.15
C VAL A 135 3.40 -11.36 -16.17
N GLY A 136 3.84 -11.43 -14.91
CA GLY A 136 3.50 -10.43 -13.89
C GLY A 136 4.50 -9.28 -13.90
N GLU A 137 4.06 -8.06 -14.20
CA GLU A 137 4.91 -6.87 -14.17
C GLU A 137 4.73 -6.05 -12.88
N ILE A 138 5.84 -5.48 -12.40
CA ILE A 138 5.89 -4.58 -11.26
C ILE A 138 6.78 -3.39 -11.61
N ARG A 139 6.30 -2.17 -11.40
CA ARG A 139 7.06 -0.94 -11.65
C ARG A 139 7.53 -0.40 -10.30
N LEU A 140 8.82 -0.50 -10.04
CA LEU A 140 9.42 -0.02 -8.79
C LEU A 140 9.89 1.42 -8.96
N ARG A 141 9.42 2.30 -8.08
CA ARG A 141 9.86 3.69 -7.96
C ARG A 141 10.50 3.93 -6.59
N VAL A 142 11.79 4.22 -6.60
CA VAL A 142 12.59 4.54 -5.42
C VAL A 142 12.58 6.05 -5.20
N VAL A 143 12.08 6.46 -4.03
CA VAL A 143 11.89 7.86 -3.62
C VAL A 143 12.84 8.23 -2.48
N LYS A 144 13.06 9.54 -2.28
CA LYS A 144 13.92 10.04 -1.18
C LYS A 144 13.24 9.97 0.18
N THR A 145 11.93 10.16 0.22
CA THR A 145 11.11 10.21 1.42
C THR A 145 9.85 9.40 1.18
N ALA A 146 9.31 8.79 2.23
CA ALA A 146 8.03 8.10 2.11
C ALA A 146 6.95 9.07 1.61
N SER A 147 6.15 8.64 0.65
CA SER A 147 4.90 9.31 0.31
C SER A 147 3.96 9.14 1.50
N PHE A 148 3.92 10.13 2.39
CA PHE A 148 2.87 10.16 3.41
C PHE A 148 1.54 10.30 2.67
N ASN A 149 0.65 9.33 2.90
CA ASN A 149 -0.64 9.25 2.23
C ASN A 149 -1.36 10.60 2.34
N GLU A 150 -1.92 11.12 1.24
CA GLU A 150 -2.63 12.41 1.25
C GLU A 150 -3.72 12.45 2.32
N LEU A 151 -4.35 11.30 2.58
CA LEU A 151 -5.34 11.13 3.64
C LEU A 151 -4.78 11.41 5.05
N LEU A 152 -3.53 11.04 5.33
CA LEU A 152 -2.91 11.30 6.63
C LEU A 152 -2.65 12.80 6.83
N TYR A 153 -2.18 13.48 5.79
CA TYR A 153 -2.03 14.93 5.83
C TYR A 153 -3.36 15.65 6.03
N LEU A 154 -4.41 15.23 5.33
CA LEU A 154 -5.76 15.78 5.48
C LEU A 154 -6.28 15.59 6.92
N VAL A 155 -6.12 14.40 7.50
CA VAL A 155 -6.53 14.13 8.88
C VAL A 155 -5.79 15.02 9.88
N LEU A 156 -4.47 15.18 9.72
CA LEU A 156 -3.66 16.05 10.59
C LEU A 156 -4.07 17.52 10.46
N ALA A 157 -4.33 18.00 9.23
CA ALA A 157 -4.77 19.37 8.99
C ALA A 157 -6.14 19.65 9.62
N ILE A 158 -7.11 18.75 9.43
CA ILE A 158 -8.47 18.88 9.99
C ILE A 158 -8.42 18.81 11.51
N GLY A 159 -7.73 17.80 12.06
CA GLY A 159 -7.59 17.62 13.52
C GLY A 159 -6.91 18.82 14.18
N GLY A 160 -5.84 19.34 13.59
CA GLY A 160 -5.14 20.54 14.05
C GLY A 160 -6.04 21.78 14.04
N GLY A 161 -6.83 21.97 12.99
CA GLY A 161 -7.78 23.08 12.87
C GLY A 161 -8.85 23.06 13.96
N ILE A 162 -9.48 21.91 14.19
CA ILE A 162 -10.51 21.76 15.24
C ILE A 162 -9.91 22.03 16.62
N ALA A 163 -8.75 21.47 16.92
CA ALA A 163 -8.07 21.68 18.19
C ALA A 163 -7.74 23.17 18.43
N ALA A 164 -7.25 23.86 17.38
CA ALA A 164 -6.96 25.30 17.46
C ALA A 164 -8.22 26.14 17.72
N VAL A 165 -9.35 25.84 17.06
CA VAL A 165 -10.61 26.54 17.29
C VAL A 165 -11.11 26.33 18.71
N VAL A 166 -11.11 25.09 19.20
CA VAL A 166 -11.54 24.77 20.59
C VAL A 166 -10.65 25.49 21.60
N PHE A 167 -9.33 25.48 21.39
CA PHE A 167 -8.38 26.19 22.25
C PHE A 167 -8.64 27.70 22.28
N CYS A 168 -8.85 28.32 21.11
CA CYS A 168 -9.22 29.73 21.00
C CYS A 168 -10.52 30.05 21.75
N LEU A 169 -11.55 29.20 21.64
CA LEU A 169 -12.81 29.39 22.38
C LEU A 169 -12.60 29.30 23.89
N ILE A 170 -11.81 28.34 24.38
CA ILE A 170 -11.47 28.20 25.81
C ILE A 170 -10.75 29.46 26.32
N VAL A 171 -9.78 29.98 25.57
CA VAL A 171 -9.06 31.21 25.93
C VAL A 171 -10.01 32.40 25.95
N ILE A 172 -10.87 32.56 24.94
CA ILE A 172 -11.86 33.65 24.88
C ILE A 172 -12.82 33.59 26.07
N VAL A 173 -13.38 32.41 26.38
CA VAL A 173 -14.30 32.22 27.51
C VAL A 173 -13.60 32.51 28.84
N SER A 174 -12.37 32.01 29.02
CA SER A 174 -11.54 32.26 30.20
C SER A 174 -11.27 33.76 30.38
N CYS A 175 -10.84 34.46 29.33
CA CYS A 175 -10.64 35.91 29.33
C CYS A 175 -11.93 36.66 29.68
N ARG A 176 -13.08 36.26 29.13
CA ARG A 176 -14.39 36.87 29.47
C ARG A 176 -14.78 36.62 30.92
N ARG A 177 -14.54 35.43 31.46
CA ARG A 177 -14.78 35.09 32.87
C ARG A 177 -13.85 35.87 33.80
N CYS A 178 -12.55 35.94 33.48
CA CYS A 178 -11.59 36.76 34.22
C CYS A 178 -12.00 38.24 34.22
N LYS A 179 -12.37 38.80 33.07
CA LYS A 179 -12.88 40.18 32.98
C LYS A 179 -14.18 40.38 33.76
N ARG A 180 -15.14 39.44 33.70
CA ARG A 180 -16.38 39.53 34.50
C ARG A 180 -16.09 39.49 36.00
N LYS A 181 -15.24 38.55 36.46
CA LYS A 181 -14.84 38.44 37.86
C LYS A 181 -14.08 39.68 38.35
N HIS A 182 -13.20 40.24 37.52
CA HIS A 182 -12.50 41.48 37.85
C HIS A 182 -13.47 42.68 37.95
N ARG A 183 -14.45 42.77 37.04
CA ARG A 183 -15.49 43.82 37.08
C ARG A 183 -16.33 43.73 38.37
N GLN A 184 -16.64 42.51 38.81
CA GLN A 184 -17.40 42.27 40.05
C GLN A 184 -16.60 42.64 41.31
N ARG A 185 -15.30 42.32 41.35
CA ARG A 185 -14.40 42.73 42.44
C ARG A 185 -14.18 44.24 42.54
N GLN A 186 -14.23 44.97 41.42
CA GLN A 186 -14.16 46.43 41.46
C GLN A 186 -15.44 47.09 41.96
N LEU A 187 -16.61 46.46 41.74
CA LEU A 187 -17.87 46.92 42.32
C LEU A 187 -17.91 46.72 43.84
N GLU A 188 -17.41 45.59 44.34
CA GLU A 188 -17.34 45.32 45.79
C GLU A 188 -16.30 46.22 46.51
N GLY A 189 -15.18 46.55 45.88
CA GLY A 189 -14.13 47.40 46.48
C GLY A 189 -14.45 48.90 46.54
N ASP A 190 -15.38 49.40 45.72
CA ASP A 190 -15.83 50.80 45.75
C ASP A 190 -16.91 51.03 46.83
N GLU A 191 -17.64 49.97 47.20
CA GLU A 191 -18.66 49.98 48.26
C GLU A 191 -18.06 49.87 49.67
N GLU A 192 -16.87 49.26 49.81
CA GLU A 192 -16.19 49.08 51.11
C GLU A 192 -15.39 50.30 51.60
N VAL A 193 -15.31 51.42 50.87
CA VAL A 193 -14.65 52.64 51.37
C VAL A 193 -15.53 53.32 52.43
N PRO A 194 -15.18 53.29 53.74
CA PRO A 194 -16.05 53.85 54.76
C PRO A 194 -16.03 55.38 54.65
N ARG A 195 -17.20 55.97 54.46
CA ARG A 195 -17.42 57.42 54.57
C ARG A 195 -17.05 57.83 56.00
N LYS A 196 -15.85 58.40 56.17
CA LYS A 196 -15.39 58.99 57.44
C LYS A 196 -16.49 59.90 57.99
N GLU A 197 -17.10 59.48 59.10
CA GLU A 197 -18.04 60.29 59.88
C GLU A 197 -17.40 61.64 60.20
N ARG A 198 -17.98 62.71 59.68
CA ARG A 198 -17.70 64.09 60.12
C ARG A 198 -18.38 64.23 61.49
N LYS A 199 -17.60 64.10 62.56
CA LYS A 199 -18.03 64.51 63.91
C LYS A 199 -18.20 66.03 63.91
N ASP A 200 -19.42 66.50 64.12
CA ASP A 200 -19.71 67.89 64.46
C ASP A 200 -19.26 68.14 65.91
N PRO A 201 -18.43 69.16 66.17
CA PRO A 201 -18.25 69.65 67.52
C PRO A 201 -19.48 70.50 67.86
N THR A 202 -20.35 69.93 68.69
CA THR A 202 -21.33 70.68 69.43
C THR A 202 -20.61 71.64 70.39
N ALA A 203 -21.12 72.87 70.44
CA ALA A 203 -21.49 73.59 71.66
C ALA A 203 -20.71 74.86 72.04
N TRP A 204 -21.56 75.79 72.50
CA TRP A 204 -21.37 76.97 73.37
C TRP A 204 -20.93 78.28 72.73
#